data_AF-A0AAV1LPJ1-F1
#
_entry.id   AF-A0AAV1LPJ1-F1
#
_cell.length_a   1.000
_cell.length_b   1.000
_cell.length_c   1.000
_cell.angle_alpha   90.00
_cell.angle_beta   90.00
_cell.angle_gamma   90.00
#
_symmetry.space_group_name_H-M   'P 1'
#
loop_
_entity.id
_entity.type
_entity.pdbx_description
1 polymer ?
#
loop_
_entity_poly.entity_id
_entity_poly.type
_entity_poly.pdbx_seq_one_letter_code
_entity_poly.pdbx_strand_id
1 'polypeptide(L)'
;MLLIHIFSFEDAEDVTPLTIKDKLKYFFIAYWRGIVCVLTPLLALPIILPPPIENYQWCAYCLIVMAIYWVSECIPLTITSFLPLVVFPLTGVNSTADTSKAYMNDTLIMFLGSLILATSVEQSGLHKRLAFCAIKVIGFTHFRLLLAMCVVTTFISMWITNTAATTMMVPINFAILKVFEDQQLMNIYETNMQGETVASDITTCYFCAATFSATIGGIGTLVGTATNLVLKGLFQKAYPDAPEYLSFPKFSAFSVPYMIIMEALLFINLIVLYLGYFRPNSAAAKETSITPDGIAAAKRAVDADWKKLGRITFWEYMVIILFGGAMVLFFCRSPQMFEGWGDFMEKRFDRPHKFIRDSALAALVSYLMLLAPSSLYFFKNFIAKYHDNFPKTPVQSVLNWSEMNAKLPYSFMFLLGGGFALSDAAKKTGLNEKIGESLQSLKSLPIAAIILIIIIVVIFVTNFASNVVVCNVFVPIVMELAKKIDRNPLWYAIAAGFSASYCFMIPVGTPGNLIVQSAASIPTKKMIIAGAGPTLSTIIITWAAVYFWAPVIWSDLLILPDWAHAQTT
;
A
#
# COMPACT_ATOMS: atom_id res chain seq x y z
N MET A 1 12.58 11.64 4.29
CA MET A 1 12.22 12.13 5.67
C MET A 1 13.21 11.70 6.78
N LEU A 2 14.04 10.66 6.60
CA LEU A 2 15.07 10.19 7.58
C LEU A 2 16.18 11.20 7.92
N LEU A 3 16.58 12.06 6.97
CA LEU A 3 17.60 13.10 7.20
C LEU A 3 17.10 14.23 8.11
N ILE A 4 15.78 14.44 8.21
CA ILE A 4 15.21 15.54 9.02
C ILE A 4 15.39 15.26 10.51
N HIS A 5 15.29 14.00 10.94
CA HIS A 5 15.45 13.62 12.34
C HIS A 5 16.91 13.51 12.79
N ILE A 6 17.84 13.17 11.89
CA ILE A 6 19.28 13.15 12.19
C ILE A 6 19.81 14.57 12.45
N PHE A 7 19.09 15.59 11.95
CA PHE A 7 19.50 16.99 12.03
C PHE A 7 18.49 17.87 12.79
N SER A 8 17.82 17.29 13.78
CA SER A 8 17.00 18.05 14.74
C SER A 8 17.85 19.15 15.36
N PHE A 9 17.39 20.41 15.23
CA PHE A 9 17.96 21.53 15.95
C PHE A 9 17.65 21.32 17.43
N GLU A 10 18.64 20.88 18.22
CA GLU A 10 18.59 21.10 19.67
C GLU A 10 18.61 22.62 19.88
N ASP A 11 17.70 23.10 20.74
CA ASP A 11 17.56 24.50 21.12
C ASP A 11 18.89 25.02 21.68
N ALA A 12 19.71 25.57 20.78
CA ALA A 12 20.95 26.23 21.15
C ALA A 12 20.57 27.61 21.69
N GLU A 13 20.51 27.73 23.01
CA GLU A 13 20.61 29.03 23.68
C GLU A 13 21.87 29.75 23.17
N ASP A 14 21.65 30.97 22.69
CA ASP A 14 22.61 31.88 22.07
C ASP A 14 23.89 32.11 22.91
N VAL A 15 24.98 32.51 22.20
CA VAL A 15 25.98 33.57 22.56
C VAL A 15 27.40 33.31 21.98
N THR A 16 27.71 32.15 21.36
CA THR A 16 29.04 31.93 20.76
C THR A 16 29.10 32.20 19.24
N PRO A 17 30.15 32.86 18.71
CA PRO A 17 30.29 33.08 17.27
C PRO A 17 30.55 31.75 16.55
N LEU A 18 29.64 31.40 15.62
CA LEU A 18 29.68 30.17 14.85
C LEU A 18 30.97 30.01 14.04
N THR A 19 31.66 28.88 14.21
CA THR A 19 32.86 28.56 13.42
C THR A 19 32.48 28.27 11.96
N ILE A 20 33.46 28.30 11.05
CA ILE A 20 33.24 27.93 9.63
C ILE A 20 32.68 26.51 9.52
N LYS A 21 33.13 25.59 10.38
CA LYS A 21 32.62 24.21 10.43
C LYS A 21 31.14 24.17 10.83
N ASP A 22 30.75 24.97 11.81
CA ASP A 22 29.35 25.05 12.23
C ASP A 22 28.49 25.65 11.12
N LYS A 23 28.94 26.75 10.49
CA LYS A 23 28.24 27.35 9.34
C LYS A 23 28.07 26.37 8.18
N LEU A 24 29.10 25.58 7.86
CA LEU A 24 29.02 24.54 6.85
C LEU A 24 28.05 23.43 7.27
N LYS A 25 28.10 22.97 8.52
CA LYS A 25 27.15 21.99 9.07
C LYS A 25 25.71 22.49 8.92
N TYR A 26 25.42 23.71 9.35
CA TYR A 26 24.09 24.33 9.20
C TYR A 26 23.69 24.47 7.74
N PHE A 27 24.61 24.83 6.84
CA PHE A 27 24.34 24.89 5.41
C PHE A 27 23.95 23.52 4.85
N PHE A 28 24.72 22.46 5.12
CA PHE A 28 24.39 21.12 4.64
C PHE A 28 23.07 20.61 5.21
N ILE A 29 22.77 20.91 6.48
CA ILE A 29 21.51 20.54 7.13
C ILE A 29 20.32 21.29 6.53
N ALA A 30 20.43 22.60 6.32
CA ALA A 30 19.33 23.41 5.81
C ALA A 30 19.08 23.17 4.32
N TYR A 31 20.14 22.98 3.53
CA TYR A 31 20.06 22.92 2.07
C TYR A 31 20.26 21.51 1.49
N TRP A 32 20.24 20.44 2.30
CA TRP A 32 20.50 19.07 1.84
C TRP A 32 19.66 18.68 0.62
N ARG A 33 18.38 19.11 0.56
CA ARG A 33 17.51 18.83 -0.60
C ARG A 33 18.05 19.45 -1.87
N GLY A 34 18.38 20.75 -1.84
CA GLY A 34 18.94 21.45 -3.00
C GLY A 34 20.28 20.86 -3.42
N ILE A 35 21.12 20.49 -2.44
CA ILE A 35 22.40 19.83 -2.68
C ILE A 35 22.21 18.49 -3.40
N VAL A 36 21.31 17.63 -2.93
CA VAL A 36 21.00 16.35 -3.60
C VAL A 36 20.42 16.60 -5.00
N CYS A 37 19.56 17.60 -5.17
CA CYS A 37 18.98 17.94 -6.48
C CYS A 37 20.02 18.41 -7.50
N VAL A 38 21.06 19.13 -7.07
CA VAL A 38 22.10 19.63 -7.99
C VAL A 38 23.19 18.57 -8.20
N LEU A 39 23.61 17.89 -7.14
CA LEU A 39 24.70 16.92 -7.21
C LEU A 39 24.31 15.63 -7.91
N THR A 40 23.06 15.15 -7.76
CA THR A 40 22.66 13.85 -8.33
C THR A 40 22.77 13.82 -9.86
N PRO A 41 22.22 14.79 -10.62
CA PRO A 41 22.39 14.85 -12.07
C PRO A 41 23.86 14.96 -12.49
N LEU A 42 24.69 15.68 -11.71
CA LEU A 42 26.12 15.86 -11.98
C LEU A 42 26.92 14.57 -11.75
N LEU A 43 26.63 13.86 -10.66
CA LEU A 43 27.26 12.58 -10.32
C LEU A 43 26.84 11.45 -11.26
N ALA A 44 25.68 11.58 -11.91
CA ALA A 44 25.21 10.63 -12.91
C ALA A 44 25.78 10.90 -14.33
N LEU A 45 26.42 12.05 -14.57
CA LEU A 45 27.04 12.37 -15.88
C LEU A 45 28.05 11.34 -16.41
N PRO A 46 28.84 10.62 -15.57
CA PRO A 46 29.72 9.58 -16.08
C PRO A 46 29.00 8.46 -16.84
N ILE A 47 27.70 8.23 -16.61
CA ILE A 47 26.91 7.21 -17.32
C ILE A 47 26.77 7.54 -18.82
N ILE A 48 26.75 8.83 -19.16
CA ILE A 48 26.62 9.34 -20.53
C ILE A 48 27.98 9.65 -21.18
N LEU A 49 29.09 9.28 -20.55
CA LEU A 49 30.45 9.49 -21.07
C LEU A 49 31.16 8.12 -21.24
N PRO A 50 31.94 7.88 -22.31
CA PRO A 50 32.27 8.75 -23.44
C PRO A 50 31.31 8.62 -24.65
N PRO A 51 31.29 9.59 -25.59
CA PRO A 51 30.50 9.53 -26.82
C PRO A 51 30.94 8.38 -27.76
N PRO A 52 30.04 7.84 -28.63
CA PRO A 52 28.67 8.28 -28.90
C PRO A 52 27.69 7.83 -27.81
N ILE A 53 26.79 8.73 -27.42
CA ILE A 53 25.80 8.45 -26.37
C ILE A 53 24.66 7.62 -26.99
N GLU A 54 24.50 6.39 -26.51
CA GLU A 54 23.41 5.52 -26.91
C GLU A 54 22.15 5.79 -26.05
N ASN A 55 20.97 5.49 -26.60
CA ASN A 55 19.69 5.72 -25.92
C ASN A 55 19.58 5.02 -24.56
N TYR A 56 20.23 3.86 -24.38
CA TYR A 56 20.22 3.15 -23.10
C TYR A 56 20.94 3.93 -21.99
N GLN A 57 21.95 4.74 -22.33
CA GLN A 57 22.69 5.56 -21.36
C GLN A 57 21.82 6.69 -20.84
N TRP A 58 21.02 7.32 -21.71
CA TRP A 58 20.04 8.33 -21.30
C TRP A 58 18.92 7.73 -20.44
N CYS A 59 18.48 6.52 -20.78
CA CYS A 59 17.52 5.81 -19.94
C CYS A 59 18.13 5.47 -18.57
N ALA A 60 19.38 5.00 -18.52
CA ALA A 60 20.09 4.68 -17.27
C ALA A 60 20.33 5.93 -16.42
N TYR A 61 20.71 7.04 -17.06
CA TYR A 61 20.84 8.34 -16.42
C TYR A 61 19.53 8.77 -15.76
N CYS A 62 18.42 8.74 -16.52
CA CYS A 62 17.11 9.06 -15.99
C CYS A 62 16.72 8.12 -14.83
N LEU A 63 16.98 6.82 -14.96
CA LEU A 63 16.71 5.82 -13.93
C LEU A 63 17.45 6.14 -12.62
N ILE A 64 18.76 6.38 -12.68
CA ILE A 64 19.60 6.64 -11.50
C ILE A 64 19.20 7.95 -10.83
N VAL A 65 18.98 9.01 -11.60
CA VAL A 65 18.54 10.30 -11.05
C VAL A 65 17.17 10.16 -10.38
N MET A 66 16.21 9.50 -11.03
CA MET A 66 14.89 9.24 -10.46
C MET A 66 14.97 8.35 -9.21
N ALA A 67 15.77 7.29 -9.23
CA ALA A 67 15.92 6.38 -8.09
C ALA A 67 16.48 7.12 -6.87
N ILE A 68 17.51 7.93 -7.04
CA ILE A 68 18.09 8.73 -5.96
C ILE A 68 17.08 9.78 -5.46
N TYR A 69 16.36 10.46 -6.35
CA TYR A 69 15.33 11.43 -5.94
C TYR A 69 14.14 10.79 -5.23
N TRP A 70 13.71 9.61 -5.68
CA TRP A 70 12.62 8.88 -5.05
C TRP A 70 13.02 8.29 -3.69
N VAL A 71 14.24 7.75 -3.55
CA VAL A 71 14.74 7.21 -2.27
C VAL A 71 15.04 8.33 -1.28
N SER A 72 15.64 9.44 -1.72
CA SER A 72 15.97 10.57 -0.84
C SER A 72 14.77 11.47 -0.54
N GLU A 73 13.74 11.46 -1.38
CA GLU A 73 12.59 12.37 -1.34
C GLU A 73 13.02 13.85 -1.31
N CYS A 74 14.10 14.20 -2.00
CA CYS A 74 14.59 15.59 -2.07
C CYS A 74 13.61 16.51 -2.83
N ILE A 75 12.82 15.94 -3.74
CA ILE A 75 11.74 16.54 -4.51
C ILE A 75 10.48 15.69 -4.28
N PRO A 76 9.25 16.26 -4.29
CA PRO A 76 8.03 15.47 -4.22
C PRO A 76 8.01 14.34 -5.26
N LEU A 77 7.64 13.12 -4.82
CA LEU A 77 7.70 11.90 -5.64
C LEU A 77 7.05 12.04 -7.02
N THR A 78 5.92 12.74 -7.07
CA THR A 78 5.17 13.06 -8.30
C THR A 78 5.96 13.90 -9.29
N ILE A 79 6.69 14.91 -8.81
CA ILE A 79 7.49 15.80 -9.67
C ILE A 79 8.70 15.04 -10.21
N THR A 80 9.36 14.23 -9.38
CA THR A 80 10.41 13.30 -9.82
C THR A 80 9.89 12.39 -10.93
N SER A 81 8.66 11.90 -10.79
CA SER A 81 8.04 11.03 -11.79
C SER A 81 7.76 11.70 -13.12
N PHE A 82 7.81 13.03 -13.25
CA PHE A 82 7.73 13.71 -14.54
C PHE A 82 9.06 13.79 -15.29
N LEU A 83 10.19 13.41 -14.66
CA LEU A 83 11.50 13.46 -15.31
C LEU A 83 11.54 12.71 -16.67
N PRO A 84 10.90 11.54 -16.85
CA PRO A 84 10.81 10.86 -18.15
C PRO A 84 10.15 11.71 -19.24
N LEU A 85 9.13 12.52 -18.90
CA LEU A 85 8.44 13.40 -19.87
C LEU A 85 9.34 14.53 -20.37
N VAL A 86 10.39 14.86 -19.62
CA VAL A 86 11.38 15.88 -19.98
C VAL A 86 12.57 15.22 -20.68
N VAL A 87 13.19 14.22 -20.04
CA VAL A 87 14.45 13.64 -20.50
C VAL A 87 14.26 12.87 -21.80
N PHE A 88 13.26 11.98 -21.91
CA PHE A 88 13.18 11.08 -23.06
C PHE A 88 12.90 11.78 -24.40
N PRO A 89 12.01 12.79 -24.47
CA PRO A 89 11.81 13.53 -25.71
C PRO A 89 13.03 14.38 -26.09
N LEU A 90 13.74 14.95 -25.11
CA LEU A 90 14.93 15.77 -25.37
C LEU A 90 16.12 14.95 -25.86
N THR A 91 16.24 13.70 -25.42
CA THR A 91 17.37 12.83 -25.75
C THR A 91 17.11 11.89 -26.92
N GLY A 92 15.88 11.88 -27.46
CA GLY A 92 15.49 11.00 -28.56
C GLY A 92 15.18 9.55 -28.14
N VAL A 93 15.07 9.27 -26.84
CA VAL A 93 14.73 7.92 -26.32
C VAL A 93 13.29 7.54 -26.66
N ASN A 94 12.34 8.44 -26.46
CA ASN A 94 10.92 8.25 -26.79
C ASN A 94 10.29 9.59 -27.14
N SER A 95 9.25 9.59 -27.99
CA SER A 95 8.45 10.80 -28.26
C SER A 95 7.66 11.25 -27.03
N THR A 96 7.28 12.54 -26.97
CA THR A 96 6.40 13.06 -25.90
C THR A 96 5.05 12.35 -25.87
N ALA A 97 4.50 12.01 -27.05
CA ALA A 97 3.23 11.31 -27.16
C ALA A 97 3.33 9.88 -26.59
N ASP A 98 4.38 9.15 -26.94
CA ASP A 98 4.57 7.77 -26.46
C ASP A 98 4.92 7.72 -24.98
N THR A 99 5.69 8.70 -24.49
CA THR A 99 5.99 8.82 -23.07
C THR A 99 4.72 9.16 -22.28
N SER A 100 3.86 10.05 -22.78
CA SER A 100 2.58 10.41 -22.15
C SER A 100 1.59 9.25 -22.06
N LYS A 101 1.57 8.32 -23.04
CA LYS A 101 0.74 7.10 -22.97
C LYS A 101 1.04 6.25 -21.75
N ALA A 102 2.25 6.32 -21.18
CA ALA A 102 2.60 5.62 -19.96
C ALA A 102 1.85 6.13 -18.72
N TYR A 103 1.39 7.39 -18.73
CA TYR A 103 0.70 8.06 -17.62
C TYR A 103 -0.82 7.94 -17.68
N MET A 104 -1.39 7.30 -18.72
CA MET A 104 -2.82 7.02 -18.79
C MET A 104 -3.04 5.66 -19.42
N ASN A 105 -3.04 4.62 -18.58
CA ASN A 105 -3.22 3.23 -19.00
C ASN A 105 -4.26 2.51 -18.13
N ASP A 106 -4.62 1.29 -18.55
CA ASP A 106 -5.59 0.42 -17.88
C ASP A 106 -5.35 0.31 -16.36
N THR A 107 -4.11 0.07 -15.95
CA THR A 107 -3.75 -0.10 -14.53
C THR A 107 -3.94 1.19 -13.73
N LEU A 108 -3.67 2.35 -14.33
CA LEU A 108 -3.91 3.66 -13.70
C LEU A 108 -5.39 3.97 -13.56
N ILE A 109 -6.20 3.64 -14.57
CA ILE A 109 -7.66 3.80 -14.50
C ILE A 109 -8.23 2.85 -13.44
N MET A 110 -7.71 1.62 -13.34
CA MET A 110 -8.08 0.69 -12.28
C MET A 110 -7.74 1.26 -10.89
N PHE A 111 -6.54 1.84 -10.72
CA PHE A 111 -6.14 2.50 -9.48
C PHE A 111 -7.05 3.69 -9.12
N LEU A 112 -7.36 4.56 -10.08
CA LEU A 112 -8.26 5.69 -9.85
C LEU A 112 -9.66 5.20 -9.46
N GLY A 113 -10.22 4.26 -10.22
CA GLY A 113 -11.53 3.68 -9.94
C GLY A 113 -11.57 3.04 -8.56
N SER A 114 -10.48 2.39 -8.12
CA SER A 114 -10.43 1.76 -6.82
C SER A 114 -10.38 2.75 -5.65
N LEU A 115 -9.64 3.86 -5.79
CA LEU A 115 -9.65 4.96 -4.82
C LEU A 115 -11.03 5.64 -4.74
N ILE A 116 -11.69 5.78 -5.88
CA ILE A 116 -13.06 6.32 -5.95
C ILE A 116 -14.02 5.41 -5.16
N LEU A 117 -13.98 4.10 -5.42
CA LEU A 117 -14.81 3.11 -4.70
C LEU A 117 -14.53 3.13 -3.19
N ALA A 118 -13.26 3.15 -2.78
CA ALA A 118 -12.86 3.25 -1.38
C ALA A 118 -13.44 4.50 -0.69
N THR A 119 -13.41 5.64 -1.38
CA THR A 119 -13.90 6.92 -0.83
C THR A 119 -15.41 6.89 -0.55
N SER A 120 -16.20 6.15 -1.34
CA SER A 120 -17.64 5.98 -1.09
C SER A 120 -17.95 5.24 0.22
N VAL A 121 -17.14 4.22 0.55
CA VAL A 121 -17.24 3.47 1.81
C VAL A 121 -16.84 4.35 3.00
N GLU A 122 -15.90 5.25 2.80
CA GLU A 122 -15.52 6.26 3.79
C GLU A 122 -16.64 7.29 4.01
N GLN A 123 -17.14 7.94 2.96
CA GLN A 123 -18.16 8.99 3.07
C GLN A 123 -19.47 8.48 3.69
N SER A 124 -19.88 7.25 3.36
CA SER A 124 -21.11 6.66 3.92
C SER A 124 -21.01 6.27 5.40
N GLY A 125 -19.80 6.18 5.97
CA GLY A 125 -19.61 5.72 7.36
C GLY A 125 -19.77 4.21 7.56
N LEU A 126 -20.00 3.44 6.50
CA LEU A 126 -20.23 1.99 6.54
C LEU A 126 -19.07 1.23 7.24
N HIS A 127 -17.84 1.67 7.00
CA HIS A 127 -16.63 1.12 7.62
C HIS A 127 -16.68 1.16 9.17
N LYS A 128 -17.26 2.21 9.77
CA LYS A 128 -17.39 2.31 11.24
C LYS A 128 -18.34 1.24 11.79
N ARG A 129 -19.46 0.99 11.11
CA ARG A 129 -20.38 -0.10 11.48
C ARG A 129 -19.70 -1.45 11.38
N LEU A 130 -18.93 -1.68 10.32
CA LEU A 130 -18.20 -2.93 10.17
C LEU A 130 -17.24 -3.18 11.35
N ALA A 131 -16.51 -2.15 11.75
CA ALA A 131 -15.58 -2.22 12.89
C ALA A 131 -16.30 -2.56 14.21
N PHE A 132 -17.34 -1.80 14.58
CA PHE A 132 -18.07 -2.07 15.81
C PHE A 132 -18.84 -3.40 15.79
N CYS A 133 -19.34 -3.83 14.63
CA CYS A 133 -19.98 -5.13 14.48
C CYS A 133 -19.01 -6.27 14.83
N ALA A 134 -17.80 -6.24 14.27
CA ALA A 134 -16.79 -7.24 14.54
C ALA A 134 -16.35 -7.26 16.01
N ILE A 135 -16.15 -6.09 16.63
CA ILE A 135 -15.82 -5.99 18.07
C ILE A 135 -16.91 -6.64 18.93
N LYS A 136 -18.19 -6.40 18.60
CA LYS A 136 -19.33 -6.98 19.32
C LYS A 136 -19.44 -8.50 19.16
N VAL A 137 -19.09 -9.03 17.99
CA VAL A 137 -19.14 -10.47 17.69
C VAL A 137 -17.99 -11.23 18.35
N ILE A 138 -16.77 -10.67 18.32
CA ILE A 138 -15.57 -11.38 18.79
C ILE A 138 -15.44 -11.28 20.32
N GLY A 139 -15.62 -10.09 20.91
CA GLY A 139 -15.66 -9.87 22.35
C GLY A 139 -14.66 -8.83 22.87
N PHE A 140 -14.63 -8.67 24.19
CA PHE A 140 -14.04 -7.50 24.87
C PHE A 140 -12.82 -7.80 25.77
N THR A 141 -12.29 -9.02 25.77
CA THR A 141 -10.99 -9.30 26.42
C THR A 141 -9.85 -8.75 25.58
N HIS A 142 -8.68 -8.42 26.14
CA HIS A 142 -7.56 -7.86 25.36
C HIS A 142 -7.21 -8.70 24.13
N PHE A 143 -7.14 -10.03 24.27
CA PHE A 143 -6.91 -10.95 23.16
C PHE A 143 -7.97 -10.87 22.07
N ARG A 144 -9.26 -10.91 22.45
CA ARG A 144 -10.40 -10.88 21.52
C ARG A 144 -10.55 -9.53 20.85
N LEU A 145 -10.29 -8.47 21.59
CA LEU A 145 -10.37 -7.11 21.10
C LEU A 145 -9.22 -6.82 20.13
N LEU A 146 -7.99 -7.22 20.46
CA LEU A 146 -6.87 -7.14 19.54
C LEU A 146 -7.14 -7.94 18.26
N LEU A 147 -7.66 -9.16 18.38
CA LEU A 147 -8.06 -9.98 17.22
C LEU A 147 -9.12 -9.26 16.37
N ALA A 148 -10.12 -8.66 17.00
CA ALA A 148 -11.14 -7.89 16.29
C ALA A 148 -10.52 -6.71 15.53
N MET A 149 -9.62 -5.96 16.15
CA MET A 149 -8.92 -4.86 15.49
C MET A 149 -8.09 -5.35 14.31
N CYS A 150 -7.30 -6.41 14.49
CA CYS A 150 -6.49 -7.06 13.46
C CYS A 150 -7.34 -7.48 12.25
N VAL A 151 -8.40 -8.27 12.48
CA VAL A 151 -9.28 -8.80 11.44
C VAL A 151 -10.01 -7.68 10.69
N VAL A 152 -10.57 -6.70 11.41
CA VAL A 152 -11.28 -5.57 10.78
C VAL A 152 -10.32 -4.73 9.96
N THR A 153 -9.14 -4.40 10.52
CA THR A 153 -8.19 -3.53 9.83
C THR A 153 -7.66 -4.20 8.57
N THR A 154 -7.33 -5.48 8.65
CA THR A 154 -6.93 -6.30 7.50
C THR A 154 -8.02 -6.30 6.43
N PHE A 155 -9.26 -6.60 6.82
CA PHE A 155 -10.37 -6.64 5.88
C PHE A 155 -10.66 -5.28 5.24
N ILE A 156 -10.66 -4.18 6.00
CA ILE A 156 -10.88 -2.84 5.47
C ILE A 156 -9.74 -2.46 4.50
N SER A 157 -8.50 -2.78 4.86
CA SER A 157 -7.33 -2.43 4.05
C SER A 157 -7.19 -3.24 2.76
N MET A 158 -7.96 -4.33 2.59
CA MET A 158 -8.09 -4.99 1.29
C MET A 158 -8.73 -4.07 0.24
N TRP A 159 -9.48 -3.05 0.67
CA TRP A 159 -10.35 -2.25 -0.19
C TRP A 159 -10.05 -0.76 -0.13
N ILE A 160 -9.51 -0.31 1.00
CA ILE A 160 -9.15 1.07 1.28
C ILE A 160 -7.64 1.12 1.46
N THR A 161 -7.01 2.25 1.12
CA THR A 161 -5.56 2.41 1.28
C THR A 161 -5.12 2.19 2.74
N ASN A 162 -3.94 1.59 2.92
CA ASN A 162 -3.36 1.31 4.24
C ASN A 162 -3.37 2.53 5.16
N THR A 163 -3.01 3.71 4.63
CA THR A 163 -2.99 4.97 5.39
C THR A 163 -4.38 5.37 5.89
N ALA A 164 -5.41 5.26 5.05
CA ALA A 164 -6.78 5.57 5.45
C ALA A 164 -7.31 4.54 6.46
N ALA A 165 -7.07 3.24 6.24
CA ALA A 165 -7.44 2.19 7.19
C ALA A 165 -6.81 2.42 8.57
N THR A 166 -5.51 2.72 8.63
CA THR A 166 -4.81 3.06 9.88
C THR A 166 -5.40 4.30 10.55
N THR A 167 -5.63 5.37 9.78
CA THR A 167 -6.20 6.63 10.29
C THR A 167 -7.58 6.41 10.92
N MET A 168 -8.40 5.53 10.33
CA MET A 168 -9.72 5.18 10.87
C MET A 168 -9.63 4.43 12.20
N MET A 169 -8.59 3.62 12.40
CA MET A 169 -8.40 2.85 13.63
C MET A 169 -7.85 3.68 14.79
N VAL A 170 -7.11 4.76 14.52
CA VAL A 170 -6.58 5.67 15.56
C VAL A 170 -7.66 6.14 16.56
N PRO A 171 -8.77 6.77 16.14
CA PRO A 171 -9.80 7.22 17.08
C PRO A 171 -10.52 6.04 17.77
N ILE A 172 -10.66 4.89 17.10
CA ILE A 172 -11.26 3.68 17.68
C ILE A 172 -10.37 3.12 18.79
N ASN A 173 -9.06 3.03 18.55
CA ASN A 173 -8.07 2.63 19.54
C ASN A 173 -8.13 3.58 20.75
N PHE A 174 -8.14 4.89 20.55
CA PHE A 174 -8.26 5.85 21.66
C PHE A 174 -9.56 5.67 22.44
N ALA A 175 -10.70 5.53 21.76
CA ALA A 175 -12.00 5.34 22.41
C ALA A 175 -12.00 4.08 23.30
N ILE A 176 -11.40 2.99 22.82
CA ILE A 176 -11.28 1.73 23.56
C ILE A 176 -10.32 1.88 24.75
N LEU A 177 -9.11 2.37 24.50
CA LEU A 177 -8.06 2.47 25.53
C LEU A 177 -8.46 3.42 26.66
N LYS A 178 -9.18 4.51 26.33
CA LYS A 178 -9.71 5.44 27.33
C LYS A 178 -10.69 4.78 28.30
N VAL A 179 -11.49 3.83 27.83
CA VAL A 179 -12.41 3.08 28.71
C VAL A 179 -11.64 2.23 29.71
N PHE A 180 -10.49 1.67 29.31
CA PHE A 180 -9.65 0.91 30.22
C PHE A 180 -8.91 1.82 31.21
N GLU A 181 -8.49 3.00 30.77
CA GLU A 181 -7.88 4.03 31.64
C GLU A 181 -8.87 4.57 32.68
N ASP A 182 -10.10 4.88 32.28
CA ASP A 182 -11.16 5.34 33.19
C ASP A 182 -11.53 4.30 34.26
N GLN A 183 -11.26 3.01 34.00
CA GLN A 183 -11.45 1.91 34.95
C GLN A 183 -10.18 1.60 35.77
N GLN A 184 -9.12 2.40 35.63
CA GLN A 184 -7.83 2.21 36.29
C GLN A 184 -7.18 0.85 35.99
N LEU A 185 -7.48 0.26 34.82
CA LEU A 185 -6.94 -1.04 34.40
C LEU A 185 -5.59 -0.90 33.68
N MET A 186 -5.36 0.24 33.04
CA MET A 186 -4.10 0.56 32.36
C MET A 186 -3.95 2.07 32.22
N ASN A 187 -2.74 2.54 31.95
CA ASN A 187 -2.50 3.92 31.52
C ASN A 187 -2.22 3.94 30.01
N ILE A 188 -2.75 4.94 29.31
CA ILE A 188 -2.46 5.10 27.88
C ILE A 188 -0.99 5.52 27.68
N TYR A 189 -0.52 6.39 28.57
CA TYR A 189 0.82 6.95 28.56
C TYR A 189 1.60 6.60 29.83
N GLU A 190 2.90 6.44 29.68
CA GLU A 190 3.87 6.24 30.75
C GLU A 190 4.94 7.34 30.69
N THR A 191 5.60 7.61 31.81
CA THR A 191 6.72 8.56 31.85
C THR A 191 8.02 7.79 31.66
N ASN A 192 8.78 8.12 30.62
CA ASN A 192 10.08 7.49 30.37
C ASN A 192 11.14 7.97 31.37
N MET A 193 12.32 7.32 31.40
CA MET A 193 13.45 7.70 32.28
C MET A 193 13.90 9.17 32.12
N GLN A 194 13.53 9.81 31.01
CA GLN A 194 13.84 11.21 30.68
C GLN A 194 12.73 12.19 31.07
N GLY A 195 11.65 11.73 31.72
CA GLY A 195 10.51 12.57 32.09
C GLY A 195 9.49 12.82 30.97
N GLU A 196 9.70 12.23 29.79
CA GLU A 196 8.82 12.39 28.63
C GLU A 196 7.60 11.46 28.70
N THR A 197 6.44 11.95 28.28
CA THR A 197 5.22 11.14 28.13
C THR A 197 5.28 10.30 26.85
N VAL A 198 5.31 8.98 27.01
CA VAL A 198 5.43 8.01 25.91
C VAL A 198 4.29 6.99 25.96
N ALA A 199 3.95 6.38 24.82
CA ALA A 199 2.94 5.31 24.79
C ALA A 199 3.31 4.14 25.72
N SER A 200 2.33 3.65 26.48
CA SER A 200 2.46 2.37 27.20
C SER A 200 2.62 1.19 26.24
N ASP A 201 3.03 0.04 26.77
CA ASP A 201 3.24 -1.17 25.95
C ASP A 201 1.94 -1.69 25.33
N ILE A 202 0.83 -1.64 26.07
CA ILE A 202 -0.49 -2.01 25.54
C ILE A 202 -0.93 -1.00 24.48
N THR A 203 -0.78 0.31 24.71
CA THR A 203 -1.08 1.33 23.69
C THR A 203 -0.27 1.08 22.42
N THR A 204 1.03 0.82 22.55
CA THR A 204 1.89 0.47 21.42
C THR A 204 1.36 -0.76 20.69
N CYS A 205 0.93 -1.81 21.41
CA CYS A 205 0.37 -3.02 20.80
C CYS A 205 -0.85 -2.73 19.91
N TYR A 206 -1.86 -2.01 20.41
CA TYR A 206 -3.08 -1.71 19.65
C TYR A 206 -2.82 -0.82 18.42
N PHE A 207 -1.93 0.17 18.55
CA PHE A 207 -1.59 1.07 17.46
C PHE A 207 -0.70 0.39 16.40
N CYS A 208 0.29 -0.41 16.82
CA CYS A 208 1.09 -1.24 15.92
C CYS A 208 0.23 -2.28 15.20
N ALA A 209 -0.72 -2.92 15.90
CA ALA A 209 -1.68 -3.85 15.29
C ALA A 209 -2.45 -3.17 14.16
N ALA A 210 -3.00 -1.97 14.37
CA ALA A 210 -3.72 -1.25 13.33
C ALA A 210 -2.85 -1.00 12.08
N THR A 211 -1.65 -0.44 12.24
CA THR A 211 -0.82 -0.12 11.05
C THR A 211 -0.22 -1.35 10.36
N PHE A 212 0.14 -2.39 11.13
CA PHE A 212 0.70 -3.62 10.56
C PHE A 212 -0.37 -4.46 9.89
N SER A 213 -1.56 -4.61 10.51
CA SER A 213 -2.71 -5.27 9.89
C SER A 213 -3.22 -4.52 8.66
N ALA A 214 -3.16 -3.17 8.64
CA ALA A 214 -3.46 -2.42 7.43
C ALA A 214 -2.46 -2.75 6.30
N THR A 215 -1.17 -2.81 6.63
CA THR A 215 -0.12 -3.16 5.66
C THR A 215 -0.30 -4.57 5.10
N ILE A 216 -0.64 -5.55 5.95
CA ILE A 216 -0.95 -6.92 5.53
C ILE A 216 -2.27 -6.97 4.77
N GLY A 217 -3.33 -6.28 5.20
CA GLY A 217 -4.60 -6.24 4.48
C GLY A 217 -4.47 -5.69 3.06
N GLY A 218 -3.60 -4.68 2.87
CA GLY A 218 -3.34 -4.06 1.58
C GLY A 218 -2.89 -5.03 0.50
N ILE A 219 -2.12 -6.08 0.85
CA ILE A 219 -1.66 -7.08 -0.13
C ILE A 219 -2.74 -8.07 -0.56
N GLY A 220 -3.88 -8.14 0.14
CA GLY A 220 -4.90 -9.15 -0.08
C GLY A 220 -5.60 -9.06 -1.44
N THR A 221 -5.73 -7.86 -2.01
CA THR A 221 -6.33 -7.66 -3.35
C THR A 221 -5.53 -6.66 -4.16
N LEU A 222 -5.78 -6.61 -5.47
CA LEU A 222 -5.13 -5.63 -6.36
C LEU A 222 -5.36 -4.18 -5.92
N VAL A 223 -6.49 -3.90 -5.27
CA VAL A 223 -6.92 -2.54 -4.92
C VAL A 223 -6.33 -2.03 -3.61
N GLY A 224 -6.01 -2.94 -2.68
CA GLY A 224 -5.66 -2.56 -1.30
C GLY A 224 -4.44 -1.63 -1.22
N THR A 225 -3.41 -1.88 -2.03
CA THR A 225 -2.22 -1.03 -2.10
C THR A 225 -1.81 -0.68 -3.52
N ALA A 226 -1.29 0.55 -3.70
CA ALA A 226 -0.77 1.03 -4.97
C ALA A 226 0.38 0.15 -5.51
N THR A 227 1.16 -0.49 -4.63
CA THR A 227 2.25 -1.40 -5.02
C THR A 227 1.79 -2.61 -5.82
N ASN A 228 0.61 -3.16 -5.53
CA ASN A 228 0.05 -4.28 -6.28
C ASN A 228 -0.28 -3.87 -7.73
N LEU A 229 -0.74 -2.63 -7.89
CA LEU A 229 -1.04 -2.05 -9.19
C LEU A 229 0.25 -1.67 -9.93
N VAL A 230 1.29 -1.18 -9.25
CA VAL A 230 2.63 -1.05 -9.84
C VAL A 230 3.07 -2.38 -10.45
N LEU A 231 3.04 -3.45 -9.65
CA LEU A 231 3.46 -4.78 -10.07
C LEU A 231 2.68 -5.24 -11.30
N LYS A 232 1.35 -5.15 -11.26
CA LYS A 232 0.48 -5.51 -12.39
C LYS A 232 0.84 -4.71 -13.64
N GLY A 233 0.95 -3.39 -13.52
CA GLY A 233 1.20 -2.52 -14.66
C GLY A 233 2.59 -2.71 -15.27
N LEU A 234 3.64 -2.86 -14.45
CA LEU A 234 4.99 -3.13 -14.93
C LEU A 234 5.07 -4.47 -15.65
N PHE A 235 4.47 -5.52 -15.08
CA PHE A 235 4.46 -6.84 -15.69
C PHE A 235 3.68 -6.85 -17.00
N GLN A 236 2.46 -6.30 -17.03
CA GLN A 236 1.65 -6.22 -18.26
C GLN A 236 2.31 -5.38 -19.36
N LYS A 237 3.06 -4.34 -18.98
CA LYS A 237 3.78 -3.51 -19.93
C LYS A 237 5.02 -4.20 -20.48
N ALA A 238 5.76 -4.90 -19.63
CA ALA A 238 6.92 -5.68 -20.04
C ALA A 238 6.52 -6.86 -20.95
N TYR A 239 5.40 -7.53 -20.64
CA TYR A 239 4.90 -8.73 -21.32
C TYR A 239 3.42 -8.59 -21.72
N PRO A 240 3.12 -7.83 -22.80
CA PRO A 240 1.73 -7.62 -23.25
C PRO A 240 1.04 -8.91 -23.71
N ASP A 241 1.81 -9.84 -24.27
CA ASP A 241 1.31 -11.13 -24.79
C ASP A 241 1.08 -12.16 -23.69
N ALA A 242 1.67 -11.98 -22.51
CA ALA A 242 1.48 -12.86 -21.37
C ALA A 242 -0.01 -12.98 -20.99
N PRO A 243 -0.51 -14.18 -20.64
CA PRO A 243 -1.83 -14.36 -20.06
C PRO A 243 -2.14 -13.37 -18.93
N GLU A 244 -3.42 -13.13 -18.63
CA GLU A 244 -3.82 -12.26 -17.51
C GLU A 244 -3.58 -12.93 -16.14
N TYR A 245 -2.30 -13.19 -15.81
CA TYR A 245 -1.87 -13.82 -14.57
C TYR A 245 -2.23 -12.99 -13.34
N LEU A 246 -2.14 -11.65 -13.47
CA LEU A 246 -2.44 -10.67 -12.41
C LEU A 246 -3.84 -10.06 -12.60
N SER A 247 -4.79 -10.86 -13.11
CA SER A 247 -6.23 -10.53 -13.07
C SER A 247 -6.72 -10.53 -11.62
N PHE A 248 -7.80 -9.81 -11.35
CA PHE A 248 -8.36 -9.69 -10.00
C PHE A 248 -8.60 -11.06 -9.29
N PRO A 249 -9.21 -12.07 -9.95
CA PRO A 249 -9.48 -13.35 -9.30
C PRO A 249 -8.19 -14.12 -8.99
N LYS A 250 -7.27 -14.25 -9.96
CA LYS A 250 -6.00 -14.99 -9.77
C LYS A 250 -5.09 -14.33 -8.75
N PHE A 251 -4.97 -13.01 -8.80
CA PHE A 251 -4.22 -12.25 -7.81
C PHE A 251 -4.76 -12.49 -6.40
N SER A 252 -6.08 -12.43 -6.23
CA SER A 252 -6.73 -12.65 -4.93
C SER A 252 -6.63 -14.11 -4.48
N ALA A 253 -6.71 -15.07 -5.39
CA ALA A 253 -6.53 -16.49 -5.08
C ALA A 253 -5.13 -16.81 -4.54
N PHE A 254 -4.10 -16.14 -5.06
CA PHE A 254 -2.75 -16.20 -4.48
C PHE A 254 -2.67 -15.47 -3.15
N SER A 255 -3.16 -14.23 -3.11
CA SER A 255 -2.85 -13.27 -2.03
C SER A 255 -3.68 -13.46 -0.76
N VAL A 256 -4.98 -13.80 -0.87
CA VAL A 256 -5.88 -13.87 0.29
C VAL A 256 -5.49 -14.99 1.28
N PRO A 257 -5.28 -16.26 0.85
CA PRO A 257 -4.90 -17.32 1.80
C PRO A 257 -3.59 -17.01 2.51
N TYR A 258 -2.64 -16.50 1.73
CA TYR A 258 -1.33 -16.06 2.19
C TYR A 258 -1.40 -14.89 3.18
N MET A 259 -2.21 -13.87 2.90
CA MET A 259 -2.47 -12.72 3.77
C MET A 259 -3.06 -13.17 5.12
N ILE A 260 -4.01 -14.12 5.11
CA ILE A 260 -4.62 -14.65 6.34
C ILE A 260 -3.57 -15.30 7.23
N ILE A 261 -2.64 -16.06 6.65
CA ILE A 261 -1.52 -16.67 7.39
C ILE A 261 -0.61 -15.59 7.99
N MET A 262 -0.29 -14.56 7.21
CA MET A 262 0.52 -13.43 7.69
C MET A 262 -0.15 -12.71 8.86
N GLU A 263 -1.45 -12.44 8.74
CA GLU A 263 -2.22 -11.77 9.79
C GLU A 263 -2.30 -12.60 11.07
N ALA A 264 -2.51 -13.92 10.93
CA ALA A 264 -2.49 -14.83 12.08
C ALA A 264 -1.14 -14.81 12.80
N LEU A 265 -0.02 -14.79 12.05
CA LEU A 265 1.31 -14.69 12.63
C LEU A 265 1.60 -13.32 13.24
N LEU A 266 1.14 -12.23 12.62
CA LEU A 266 1.21 -10.89 13.21
C LEU A 266 0.49 -10.88 14.57
N PHE A 267 -0.74 -11.39 14.61
CA PHE A 267 -1.50 -11.49 15.84
C PHE A 267 -0.75 -12.31 16.90
N ILE A 268 -0.23 -13.49 16.53
CA ILE A 268 0.56 -14.34 17.45
C ILE A 268 1.81 -13.60 17.95
N ASN A 269 2.54 -12.90 17.08
CA ASN A 269 3.72 -12.13 17.47
C ASN A 269 3.36 -11.05 18.51
N LEU A 270 2.27 -10.30 18.28
CA LEU A 270 1.85 -9.24 19.18
C LEU A 270 1.36 -9.77 20.54
N ILE A 271 0.60 -10.87 20.58
CA ILE A 271 0.16 -11.45 21.86
C ILE A 271 1.31 -12.07 22.66
N VAL A 272 2.34 -12.59 22.00
CA VAL A 272 3.52 -13.15 22.67
C VAL A 272 4.43 -12.04 23.21
N LEU A 273 4.56 -10.96 22.45
CA LEU A 273 5.38 -9.81 22.81
C LEU A 273 4.74 -9.00 23.95
N TYR A 274 3.46 -8.65 23.82
CA TYR A 274 2.79 -7.70 24.70
C TYR A 274 1.81 -8.32 25.72
N LEU A 275 1.14 -9.43 25.37
CA LEU A 275 0.12 -10.04 26.25
C LEU A 275 0.62 -11.28 27.01
N GLY A 276 1.90 -11.63 26.86
CA GLY A 276 2.52 -12.73 27.63
C GLY A 276 1.89 -14.11 27.41
N TYR A 277 1.34 -14.41 26.23
CA TYR A 277 0.58 -15.65 25.97
C TYR A 277 1.34 -16.95 26.34
N PHE A 278 2.64 -17.04 26.01
CA PHE A 278 3.49 -18.17 26.41
C PHE A 278 4.22 -17.98 27.75
N ARG A 279 3.93 -16.89 28.48
CA ARG A 279 4.55 -16.52 29.76
C ARG A 279 3.46 -16.10 30.78
N PRO A 280 2.58 -17.02 31.21
CA PRO A 280 1.43 -16.69 32.05
C PRO A 280 1.78 -16.12 33.43
N ASN A 281 3.00 -16.36 33.93
CA ASN A 281 3.47 -15.80 35.20
C ASN A 281 4.21 -14.46 35.08
N SER A 282 4.33 -13.91 33.87
CA SER A 282 5.03 -12.63 33.63
C SER A 282 4.19 -11.42 34.11
N ALA A 283 4.86 -10.31 34.40
CA ALA A 283 4.20 -9.04 34.76
C ALA A 283 3.19 -8.59 33.69
N ALA A 284 3.55 -8.70 32.41
CA ALA A 284 2.69 -8.37 31.27
C ALA A 284 1.39 -9.20 31.25
N ALA A 285 1.45 -10.49 31.57
CA ALA A 285 0.26 -11.36 31.61
C ALA A 285 -0.68 -11.01 32.78
N LYS A 286 -0.14 -10.54 33.90
CA LYS A 286 -0.92 -10.10 35.05
C LYS A 286 -1.60 -8.74 34.79
N GLU A 287 -0.89 -7.80 34.17
CA GLU A 287 -1.41 -6.48 33.78
C GLU A 287 -2.50 -6.56 32.70
N THR A 288 -2.49 -7.61 31.86
CA THR A 288 -3.49 -7.81 30.80
C THR A 288 -4.72 -8.62 31.23
N SER A 289 -4.81 -8.98 32.52
CA SER A 289 -6.02 -9.61 33.05
C SER A 289 -7.10 -8.56 33.33
N ILE A 290 -8.08 -8.46 32.43
CA ILE A 290 -9.21 -7.53 32.59
C ILE A 290 -10.20 -8.08 33.61
N THR A 291 -10.60 -7.25 34.58
CA THR A 291 -11.69 -7.58 35.51
C THR A 291 -13.02 -7.75 34.75
N PRO A 292 -13.97 -8.55 35.26
CA PRO A 292 -15.32 -8.65 34.68
C PRO A 292 -16.00 -7.30 34.50
N ASP A 293 -15.76 -6.36 35.43
CA ASP A 293 -16.29 -4.99 35.37
C ASP A 293 -15.67 -4.17 34.22
N GLY A 294 -14.36 -4.33 33.96
CA GLY A 294 -13.69 -3.74 32.80
C GLY A 294 -14.25 -4.21 31.47
N ILE A 295 -14.53 -5.51 31.36
CA ILE A 295 -15.19 -6.10 30.18
C ILE A 295 -16.60 -5.51 30.01
N ALA A 296 -17.35 -5.37 31.11
CA ALA A 296 -18.68 -4.77 31.08
C ALA A 296 -18.64 -3.27 30.75
N ALA A 297 -17.62 -2.53 31.17
CA ALA A 297 -17.40 -1.13 30.82
C ALA A 297 -17.07 -0.97 29.32
N ALA A 298 -16.13 -1.76 28.80
CA ALA A 298 -15.78 -1.79 27.38
C ALA A 298 -17.00 -2.12 26.50
N LYS A 299 -17.79 -3.11 26.91
CA LYS A 299 -19.06 -3.44 26.25
C LYS A 299 -20.04 -2.27 26.24
N ARG A 300 -20.24 -1.60 27.39
CA ARG A 300 -21.13 -0.43 27.49
C ARG A 300 -20.68 0.73 26.60
N ALA A 301 -19.38 1.00 26.53
CA ALA A 301 -18.83 2.05 25.68
C ALA A 301 -19.06 1.76 24.19
N VAL A 302 -18.71 0.54 23.74
CA VAL A 302 -18.94 0.10 22.35
C VAL A 302 -20.44 0.08 22.01
N ASP A 303 -21.30 -0.36 22.93
CA ASP A 303 -22.75 -0.32 22.73
C ASP A 303 -23.31 1.10 22.67
N ALA A 304 -22.73 2.05 23.42
CA ALA A 304 -23.11 3.46 23.35
C ALA A 304 -22.75 4.06 21.99
N ASP A 305 -21.54 3.82 21.49
CA ASP A 305 -21.11 4.30 20.17
C ASP A 305 -21.85 3.61 19.03
N TRP A 306 -22.15 2.32 19.16
CA TRP A 306 -23.03 1.60 18.22
C TRP A 306 -24.43 2.22 18.15
N LYS A 307 -25.02 2.59 19.30
CA LYS A 307 -26.33 3.24 19.34
C LYS A 307 -26.30 4.62 18.67
N LYS A 308 -25.20 5.38 18.79
CA LYS A 308 -25.04 6.69 18.11
C LYS A 308 -25.10 6.57 16.58
N LEU A 309 -24.66 5.44 16.02
CA LEU A 309 -24.73 5.22 14.56
C LEU A 309 -26.18 5.03 14.05
N GLY A 310 -27.13 4.68 14.91
CA GLY A 310 -28.54 4.51 14.51
C GLY A 310 -28.77 3.35 13.54
N ARG A 311 -29.87 3.40 12.76
CA ARG A 311 -30.22 2.39 11.75
C ARG A 311 -29.40 2.58 10.47
N ILE A 312 -29.20 1.50 9.71
CA ILE A 312 -28.53 1.56 8.39
C ILE A 312 -29.28 2.54 7.50
N THR A 313 -28.55 3.52 6.98
CA THR A 313 -29.09 4.57 6.12
C THR A 313 -29.22 4.08 4.68
N PHE A 314 -30.08 4.73 3.88
CA PHE A 314 -30.17 4.43 2.46
C PHE A 314 -28.83 4.60 1.72
N TRP A 315 -28.03 5.59 2.14
CA TRP A 315 -26.69 5.80 1.61
C TRP A 315 -25.80 4.58 1.83
N GLU A 316 -25.78 4.03 3.04
CA GLU A 316 -25.04 2.80 3.35
C GLU A 316 -25.54 1.60 2.55
N TYR A 317 -26.85 1.45 2.34
CA TYR A 317 -27.41 0.41 1.47
C TYR A 317 -26.94 0.55 0.01
N MET A 318 -26.93 1.76 -0.54
CA MET A 318 -26.44 2.00 -1.90
C MET A 318 -24.97 1.67 -2.04
N VAL A 319 -24.14 2.03 -1.04
CA VAL A 319 -22.73 1.65 -1.03
C VAL A 319 -22.58 0.14 -0.94
N ILE A 320 -23.31 -0.56 -0.06
CA ILE A 320 -23.27 -2.03 0.04
C ILE A 320 -23.60 -2.69 -1.32
N ILE A 321 -24.64 -2.20 -2.01
CA ILE A 321 -25.08 -2.76 -3.29
C ILE A 321 -24.06 -2.46 -4.40
N LEU A 322 -23.64 -1.21 -4.56
CA LEU A 322 -22.75 -0.81 -5.65
C LEU A 322 -21.33 -1.32 -5.43
N PHE A 323 -20.78 -1.18 -4.22
CA PHE A 323 -19.46 -1.68 -3.87
C PHE A 323 -19.44 -3.21 -3.83
N GLY A 324 -20.39 -3.84 -3.15
CA GLY A 324 -20.50 -5.30 -3.08
C GLY A 324 -20.74 -5.93 -4.45
N GLY A 325 -21.60 -5.31 -5.27
CA GLY A 325 -21.81 -5.70 -6.66
C GLY A 325 -20.55 -5.57 -7.51
N ALA A 326 -19.77 -4.50 -7.34
CA ALA A 326 -18.48 -4.36 -8.00
C ALA A 326 -17.52 -5.49 -7.65
N MET A 327 -17.45 -5.89 -6.37
CA MET A 327 -16.59 -7.00 -5.95
C MET A 327 -17.00 -8.32 -6.62
N VAL A 328 -18.29 -8.63 -6.64
CA VAL A 328 -18.79 -9.84 -7.34
C VAL A 328 -18.45 -9.77 -8.83
N LEU A 329 -18.64 -8.62 -9.47
CA LEU A 329 -18.31 -8.43 -10.88
C LEU A 329 -16.80 -8.53 -11.15
N PHE A 330 -15.93 -8.08 -10.25
CA PHE A 330 -14.48 -8.26 -10.39
C PHE A 330 -14.10 -9.75 -10.37
N PHE A 331 -14.65 -10.51 -9.43
CA PHE A 331 -14.39 -11.96 -9.34
C PHE A 331 -14.96 -12.74 -10.53
N CYS A 332 -16.08 -12.30 -11.08
CA CYS A 332 -16.75 -12.97 -12.21
C CYS A 332 -16.34 -12.47 -13.61
N ARG A 333 -15.40 -11.52 -13.75
CA ARG A 333 -15.03 -10.95 -15.06
C ARG A 333 -14.40 -11.98 -15.99
N SER A 334 -13.27 -12.54 -15.56
CA SER A 334 -12.55 -13.61 -16.24
C SER A 334 -11.89 -14.47 -15.17
N PRO A 335 -12.66 -15.33 -14.49
CA PRO A 335 -12.16 -16.16 -13.41
C PRO A 335 -11.23 -17.28 -13.90
N GLN A 336 -11.14 -17.49 -15.22
CA GLN A 336 -10.28 -18.48 -15.90
C GLN A 336 -10.54 -19.96 -15.52
N MET A 337 -11.39 -20.22 -14.51
CA MET A 337 -11.93 -21.54 -14.18
C MET A 337 -13.23 -21.84 -14.93
N PHE A 338 -14.03 -20.79 -15.19
CA PHE A 338 -15.28 -20.83 -15.95
C PHE A 338 -15.38 -19.55 -16.80
N GLU A 339 -16.27 -19.55 -17.79
CA GLU A 339 -16.50 -18.37 -18.63
C GLU A 339 -17.08 -17.23 -17.79
N GLY A 340 -16.30 -16.16 -17.61
CA GLY A 340 -16.76 -14.96 -16.94
C GLY A 340 -17.61 -14.08 -17.85
N TRP A 341 -18.23 -13.04 -17.27
CA TRP A 341 -19.02 -12.11 -18.06
C TRP A 341 -18.18 -11.32 -19.07
N GLY A 342 -16.90 -11.09 -18.78
CA GLY A 342 -15.96 -10.45 -19.70
C GLY A 342 -15.67 -11.35 -20.91
N ASP A 343 -15.38 -12.63 -20.65
CA ASP A 343 -15.13 -13.63 -21.70
C ASP A 343 -16.38 -13.82 -22.58
N PHE A 344 -17.56 -13.84 -21.97
CA PHE A 344 -18.84 -13.90 -22.68
C PHE A 344 -19.05 -12.70 -23.61
N MET A 345 -18.74 -11.49 -23.14
CA MET A 345 -18.85 -10.27 -23.96
C MET A 345 -17.85 -10.27 -25.12
N GLU A 346 -16.62 -10.76 -24.89
CA GLU A 346 -15.61 -10.89 -25.95
C GLU A 346 -16.09 -11.86 -27.04
N LYS A 347 -16.64 -13.02 -26.65
CA LYS A 347 -17.24 -14.01 -27.57
C LYS A 347 -18.48 -13.49 -28.29
N ARG A 348 -19.37 -12.80 -27.57
CA ARG A 348 -20.66 -12.32 -28.11
C ARG A 348 -20.51 -11.24 -29.17
N PHE A 349 -19.44 -10.44 -29.08
CA PHE A 349 -19.17 -9.30 -29.96
C PHE A 349 -17.94 -9.50 -30.87
N ASP A 350 -17.40 -10.72 -30.94
CA ASP A 350 -16.22 -11.07 -31.75
C ASP A 350 -15.05 -10.10 -31.53
N ARG A 351 -14.70 -9.88 -30.26
CA ARG A 351 -13.63 -8.97 -29.84
C ARG A 351 -12.34 -9.74 -29.54
N PRO A 352 -11.16 -9.11 -29.72
CA PRO A 352 -9.90 -9.74 -29.37
C PRO A 352 -9.83 -10.02 -27.87
N HIS A 353 -9.00 -10.99 -27.48
CA HIS A 353 -8.81 -11.30 -26.07
C HIS A 353 -8.18 -10.11 -25.32
N LYS A 354 -8.63 -9.86 -24.08
CA LYS A 354 -8.20 -8.73 -23.21
C LYS A 354 -8.76 -7.38 -23.66
N PHE A 355 -9.86 -7.38 -24.40
CA PHE A 355 -10.54 -6.16 -24.85
C PHE A 355 -11.24 -5.46 -23.69
N ILE A 356 -11.89 -6.21 -22.79
CA ILE A 356 -12.53 -5.67 -21.59
C ILE A 356 -11.72 -6.04 -20.36
N ARG A 357 -11.11 -5.02 -19.74
CA ARG A 357 -10.26 -5.16 -18.56
C ARG A 357 -10.95 -4.74 -17.27
N ASP A 358 -10.32 -5.04 -16.13
CA ASP A 358 -10.82 -4.71 -14.79
C ASP A 358 -11.10 -3.20 -14.64
N SER A 359 -10.34 -2.33 -15.31
CA SER A 359 -10.49 -0.88 -15.23
C SER A 359 -11.84 -0.37 -15.73
N ALA A 360 -12.42 -1.01 -16.76
CA ALA A 360 -13.70 -0.61 -17.32
C ALA A 360 -14.84 -0.81 -16.32
N LEU A 361 -14.80 -1.92 -15.57
CA LEU A 361 -15.74 -2.17 -14.48
C LEU A 361 -15.57 -1.14 -13.35
N ALA A 362 -14.32 -0.88 -12.94
CA ALA A 362 -14.03 0.11 -11.91
C ALA A 362 -14.58 1.50 -12.28
N ALA A 363 -14.38 1.92 -13.55
CA ALA A 363 -14.89 3.17 -14.08
C ALA A 363 -16.43 3.20 -14.15
N LEU A 364 -17.06 2.11 -14.60
CA LEU A 364 -18.53 2.00 -14.65
C LEU A 364 -19.16 2.17 -13.27
N VAL A 365 -18.68 1.45 -12.26
CA VAL A 365 -19.24 1.54 -10.90
C VAL A 365 -18.97 2.92 -10.30
N SER A 366 -17.78 3.48 -10.52
CA SER A 366 -17.45 4.86 -10.09
C SER A 366 -18.43 5.87 -10.70
N TYR A 367 -18.73 5.72 -11.99
CA TYR A 367 -19.71 6.56 -12.68
C TYR A 367 -21.12 6.38 -12.11
N LEU A 368 -21.55 5.14 -11.83
CA LEU A 368 -22.84 4.87 -11.20
C LEU A 368 -22.94 5.47 -9.78
N MET A 369 -21.87 5.44 -8.99
CA MET A 369 -21.84 6.05 -7.65
C MET A 369 -21.93 7.59 -7.68
N LEU A 370 -21.38 8.23 -8.73
CA LEU A 370 -21.52 9.68 -8.94
C LEU A 370 -22.93 10.07 -9.41
N LEU A 371 -23.63 9.18 -10.10
CA LEU A 371 -25.00 9.42 -10.59
C LEU A 371 -26.09 9.06 -9.58
N ALA A 372 -25.90 7.99 -8.80
CA ALA A 372 -26.91 7.49 -7.89
C ALA A 372 -27.12 8.45 -6.70
N PRO A 373 -28.38 8.73 -6.28
CA PRO A 373 -28.65 9.60 -5.15
C PRO A 373 -28.33 8.90 -3.82
N SER A 374 -27.76 9.63 -2.85
CA SER A 374 -27.47 9.11 -1.50
C SER A 374 -28.72 8.93 -0.62
N SER A 375 -29.86 9.48 -1.04
CA SER A 375 -31.10 9.44 -0.28
C SER A 375 -32.33 9.43 -1.18
N LEU A 376 -33.38 8.74 -0.73
CA LEU A 376 -34.68 8.68 -1.39
C LEU A 376 -35.57 9.91 -1.08
N TYR A 377 -34.96 11.06 -0.74
CA TYR A 377 -35.73 12.30 -0.53
C TYR A 377 -36.57 12.68 -1.75
N PHE A 378 -36.18 12.22 -2.94
CA PHE A 378 -37.01 12.28 -4.15
C PHE A 378 -38.43 11.73 -3.94
N PHE A 379 -38.59 10.56 -3.28
CA PHE A 379 -39.91 10.00 -2.99
C PHE A 379 -40.66 10.75 -1.89
N LYS A 380 -39.95 11.45 -0.98
CA LYS A 380 -40.60 12.33 -0.01
C LYS A 380 -41.31 13.49 -0.68
N ASN A 381 -40.84 13.97 -1.84
CA ASN A 381 -41.53 15.02 -2.59
C ASN A 381 -42.94 14.60 -3.05
N PHE A 382 -43.20 13.30 -3.23
CA PHE A 382 -44.53 12.79 -3.60
C PHE A 382 -45.44 12.51 -2.39
N ILE A 383 -44.90 12.55 -1.16
CA ILE A 383 -45.60 12.19 0.08
C ILE A 383 -45.74 13.40 1.03
N ALA A 384 -44.90 14.43 0.87
CA ALA A 384 -44.84 15.60 1.73
C ALA A 384 -46.12 16.46 1.62
N LYS A 385 -46.86 16.58 2.74
CA LYS A 385 -48.05 17.44 2.85
C LYS A 385 -47.77 18.91 3.16
N TYR A 386 -46.56 19.27 3.61
CA TYR A 386 -46.20 20.61 4.08
C TYR A 386 -44.86 21.07 3.52
N HIS A 387 -44.69 22.39 3.37
CA HIS A 387 -43.50 22.97 2.72
C HIS A 387 -42.19 22.69 3.51
N ASP A 388 -42.28 22.52 4.83
CA ASP A 388 -41.15 22.18 5.70
C ASP A 388 -40.63 20.75 5.53
N ASN A 389 -41.42 19.86 4.91
CA ASN A 389 -41.04 18.47 4.67
C ASN A 389 -40.24 18.29 3.38
N PHE A 390 -40.08 19.34 2.58
CA PHE A 390 -39.25 19.31 1.37
C PHE A 390 -37.76 19.41 1.72
N PRO A 391 -36.89 18.77 0.93
CA PRO A 391 -35.45 18.90 1.12
C PRO A 391 -35.03 20.36 0.87
N LYS A 392 -34.37 20.97 1.85
CA LYS A 392 -33.87 22.36 1.75
C LYS A 392 -32.57 22.47 0.96
N THR A 393 -31.91 21.35 0.71
CA THR A 393 -30.64 21.25 -0.02
C THR A 393 -30.74 20.24 -1.15
N PRO A 394 -29.98 20.41 -2.25
CA PRO A 394 -29.88 19.41 -3.31
C PRO A 394 -29.48 18.05 -2.73
N VAL A 395 -30.11 16.97 -3.24
CA VAL A 395 -29.76 15.61 -2.85
C VAL A 395 -28.36 15.32 -3.35
N GLN A 396 -27.47 14.93 -2.45
CA GLN A 396 -26.12 14.53 -2.81
C GLN A 396 -26.12 13.17 -3.50
N SER A 397 -25.14 12.95 -4.37
CA SER A 397 -24.85 11.62 -4.92
C SER A 397 -24.27 10.70 -3.84
N VAL A 398 -24.31 9.38 -4.07
CA VAL A 398 -23.68 8.37 -3.20
C VAL A 398 -22.20 8.65 -3.00
N LEU A 399 -21.57 9.25 -4.01
CA LEU A 399 -20.21 9.74 -3.92
C LEU A 399 -20.18 11.23 -4.26
N ASN A 400 -19.77 12.06 -3.30
CA ASN A 400 -19.63 13.48 -3.50
C ASN A 400 -18.27 13.80 -4.16
N TRP A 401 -18.30 14.44 -5.33
CA TRP A 401 -17.09 14.81 -6.08
C TRP A 401 -16.17 15.75 -5.31
N SER A 402 -16.72 16.79 -4.65
CA SER A 402 -15.91 17.79 -3.94
C SER A 402 -15.15 17.17 -2.77
N GLU A 403 -15.84 16.35 -1.97
CA GLU A 403 -15.21 15.64 -0.84
C GLU A 403 -14.20 14.61 -1.32
N MET A 404 -14.49 13.92 -2.42
CA MET A 404 -13.59 12.95 -3.01
C MET A 404 -12.32 13.61 -3.57
N ASN A 405 -12.47 14.66 -4.39
CA ASN A 405 -11.36 15.39 -4.99
C ASN A 405 -10.40 15.98 -3.94
N ALA A 406 -10.93 16.39 -2.79
CA ALA A 406 -10.12 16.90 -1.68
C ALA A 406 -9.25 15.82 -1.00
N LYS A 407 -9.66 14.55 -1.07
CA LYS A 407 -8.98 13.42 -0.41
C LYS A 407 -8.19 12.52 -1.37
N LEU A 408 -8.47 12.57 -2.67
CA LEU A 408 -7.84 11.71 -3.66
C LEU A 408 -6.35 12.02 -3.82
N PRO A 409 -5.45 11.06 -3.59
CA PRO A 409 -4.02 11.25 -3.73
C PRO A 409 -3.57 11.07 -5.20
N TYR A 410 -3.92 12.03 -6.07
CA TYR A 410 -3.55 12.02 -7.51
C TYR A 410 -2.04 11.85 -7.74
N SER A 411 -1.23 12.28 -6.77
CA SER A 411 0.22 12.11 -6.72
C SER A 411 0.69 10.68 -7.06
N PHE A 412 -0.04 9.66 -6.60
CA PHE A 412 0.32 8.26 -6.87
C PHE A 412 0.09 7.87 -8.33
N MET A 413 -0.91 8.43 -9.01
CA MET A 413 -1.16 8.13 -10.44
C MET A 413 0.03 8.53 -11.30
N PHE A 414 0.58 9.72 -11.05
CA PHE A 414 1.76 10.20 -11.75
C PHE A 414 3.02 9.41 -11.36
N LEU A 415 3.12 8.98 -10.10
CA LEU A 415 4.21 8.13 -9.63
C LEU A 415 4.28 6.81 -10.38
N LEU A 416 3.13 6.14 -10.53
CA LEU A 416 2.96 4.94 -11.33
C LEU A 416 3.31 5.20 -12.82
N GLY A 417 2.79 6.28 -13.40
CA GLY A 417 3.05 6.65 -14.79
C GLY A 417 4.54 6.85 -15.12
N GLY A 418 5.28 7.52 -14.22
CA GLY A 418 6.73 7.72 -14.38
C GLY A 418 7.51 6.40 -14.34
N GLY A 419 7.15 5.48 -13.45
CA GLY A 419 7.74 4.13 -13.40
C GLY A 419 7.44 3.32 -14.67
N PHE A 420 6.21 3.39 -15.17
CA PHE A 420 5.85 2.75 -16.43
C PHE A 420 6.57 3.36 -17.63
N ALA A 421 6.78 4.67 -17.66
CA ALA A 421 7.55 5.33 -18.72
C ALA A 421 9.00 4.86 -18.71
N LEU A 422 9.61 4.76 -17.53
CA LEU A 422 10.97 4.29 -17.35
C LEU A 422 11.13 2.82 -17.78
N SER A 423 10.19 1.95 -17.37
CA SER A 423 10.22 0.53 -17.75
C SER A 423 10.07 0.32 -19.26
N ASP A 424 9.29 1.15 -19.94
CA ASP A 424 9.12 1.10 -21.41
C ASP A 424 10.37 1.54 -22.16
N ALA A 425 10.94 2.67 -21.73
CA ALA A 425 12.19 3.16 -22.28
C ALA A 425 13.34 2.17 -22.02
N ALA A 426 13.41 1.57 -20.82
CA ALA A 426 14.46 0.62 -20.49
C ALA A 426 14.40 -0.64 -21.35
N LYS A 427 13.19 -1.12 -21.68
CA LYS A 427 12.98 -2.21 -22.64
C LYS A 427 13.39 -1.80 -24.06
N LYS A 428 12.89 -0.67 -24.58
CA LYS A 428 13.16 -0.22 -25.96
C LYS A 428 14.62 0.10 -26.23
N THR A 429 15.33 0.59 -25.22
CA THR A 429 16.71 1.06 -25.40
C THR A 429 17.76 -0.02 -25.24
N GLY A 430 17.41 -1.23 -24.79
CA GLY A 430 18.40 -2.27 -24.50
C GLY A 430 19.00 -2.18 -23.08
N LEU A 431 18.52 -1.26 -22.24
CA LEU A 431 19.05 -1.05 -20.88
C LEU A 431 18.81 -2.29 -20.00
N ASN A 432 17.61 -2.84 -20.13
CA ASN A 432 17.18 -4.05 -19.44
C ASN A 432 18.15 -5.23 -19.65
N GLU A 433 18.60 -5.42 -20.88
CA GLU A 433 19.53 -6.47 -21.28
C GLU A 433 20.91 -6.27 -20.64
N LYS A 434 21.43 -5.02 -20.62
CA LYS A 434 22.74 -4.69 -20.00
C LYS A 434 22.72 -4.86 -18.48
N ILE A 435 21.61 -4.49 -17.82
CA ILE A 435 21.43 -4.75 -16.38
C ILE A 435 21.42 -6.26 -16.13
N GLY A 436 20.68 -7.02 -16.94
CA GLY A 436 20.62 -8.47 -16.83
C GLY A 436 21.97 -9.16 -17.03
N GLU A 437 22.83 -8.66 -17.92
CA GLU A 437 24.20 -9.18 -18.13
C GLU A 437 25.05 -9.09 -16.88
N SER A 438 24.95 -7.98 -16.14
CA SER A 438 25.68 -7.79 -14.88
C SER A 438 25.25 -8.78 -13.79
N LEU A 439 24.06 -9.38 -13.92
CA LEU A 439 23.47 -10.30 -12.95
C LEU A 439 23.65 -11.78 -13.32
N GLN A 440 24.32 -12.11 -14.43
CA GLN A 440 24.53 -13.50 -14.87
C GLN A 440 25.28 -14.36 -13.84
N SER A 441 26.12 -13.76 -12.98
CA SER A 441 26.84 -14.46 -11.91
C SER A 441 25.88 -15.19 -10.95
N LEU A 442 24.64 -14.73 -10.82
CA LEU A 442 23.60 -15.33 -9.98
C LEU A 442 22.99 -16.61 -10.58
N LYS A 443 23.27 -16.95 -11.85
CA LYS A 443 22.76 -18.17 -12.52
C LYS A 443 23.18 -19.46 -11.80
N SER A 444 24.29 -19.41 -11.05
CA SER A 444 24.81 -20.55 -10.28
C SER A 444 24.01 -20.89 -9.02
N LEU A 445 23.16 -19.97 -8.54
CA LEU A 445 22.41 -20.15 -7.30
C LEU A 445 21.08 -20.89 -7.51
N PRO A 446 20.62 -21.68 -6.53
CA PRO A 446 19.27 -22.26 -6.55
C PRO A 446 18.18 -21.18 -6.63
N ILE A 447 17.09 -21.45 -7.36
CA ILE A 447 15.94 -20.53 -7.53
C ILE A 447 15.44 -20.02 -6.17
N ALA A 448 15.30 -20.92 -5.21
CA ALA A 448 14.83 -20.60 -3.86
C ALA A 448 15.76 -19.58 -3.16
N ALA A 449 17.08 -19.68 -3.35
CA ALA A 449 18.04 -18.74 -2.78
C ALA A 449 17.93 -17.36 -3.44
N ILE A 450 17.76 -17.30 -4.77
CA ILE A 450 17.60 -16.03 -5.50
C ILE A 450 16.33 -15.31 -5.04
N ILE A 451 15.20 -16.02 -4.92
CA ILE A 451 13.94 -15.45 -4.43
C ILE A 451 14.11 -14.92 -3.00
N LEU A 452 14.79 -15.66 -2.12
CA LEU A 452 15.04 -15.22 -0.75
C LEU A 452 15.89 -13.94 -0.71
N ILE A 453 16.97 -13.88 -1.50
CA ILE A 453 17.83 -12.69 -1.61
C ILE A 453 17.02 -11.48 -2.07
N ILE A 454 16.18 -11.64 -3.10
CA ILE A 454 15.31 -10.56 -3.60
C ILE A 454 14.40 -10.06 -2.48
N ILE A 455 13.71 -10.97 -1.77
CA ILE A 455 12.79 -10.60 -0.69
C ILE A 455 13.53 -9.83 0.42
N ILE A 456 14.71 -10.29 0.85
CA ILE A 456 15.50 -9.64 1.89
C ILE A 456 15.95 -8.24 1.46
N VAL A 457 16.49 -8.11 0.25
CA VAL A 457 16.99 -6.83 -0.28
C VAL A 457 15.84 -5.83 -0.41
N VAL A 458 14.71 -6.26 -0.98
CA VAL A 458 13.56 -5.38 -1.20
C VAL A 458 12.93 -4.94 0.12
N ILE A 459 12.76 -5.84 1.09
CA ILE A 459 12.25 -5.50 2.43
C ILE A 459 13.22 -4.56 3.15
N PHE A 460 14.53 -4.77 3.03
CA PHE A 460 15.49 -3.86 3.62
C PHE A 460 15.33 -2.45 3.04
N VAL A 461 15.30 -2.32 1.71
CA VAL A 461 15.20 -1.01 1.05
C VAL A 461 13.86 -0.32 1.31
N THR A 462 12.75 -1.08 1.39
CA THR A 462 11.42 -0.51 1.65
C THR A 462 11.25 0.10 3.05
N ASN A 463 12.17 -0.15 3.98
CA ASN A 463 12.17 0.58 5.25
C ASN A 463 12.69 2.04 5.11
N PHE A 464 13.37 2.35 4.01
CA PHE A 464 14.02 3.64 3.78
C PHE A 464 13.40 4.45 2.63
N ALA A 465 12.55 3.84 1.82
CA ALA A 465 11.93 4.45 0.65
C ALA A 465 10.46 4.02 0.53
N SER A 466 9.65 4.82 -0.17
CA SER A 466 8.24 4.50 -0.40
C SER A 466 8.06 3.14 -1.09
N ASN A 467 7.13 2.32 -0.61
CA ASN A 467 6.80 1.00 -1.18
C ASN A 467 6.61 1.03 -2.72
N VAL A 468 5.94 2.07 -3.23
CA VAL A 468 5.68 2.25 -4.68
C VAL A 468 6.97 2.48 -5.46
N VAL A 469 7.89 3.27 -4.90
CA VAL A 469 9.21 3.54 -5.49
C VAL A 469 10.02 2.26 -5.56
N VAL A 470 10.09 1.51 -4.46
CA VAL A 470 10.85 0.26 -4.40
C VAL A 470 10.32 -0.73 -5.43
N CYS A 471 9.00 -0.86 -5.55
CA CYS A 471 8.38 -1.70 -6.58
C CYS A 471 8.75 -1.26 -8.01
N ASN A 472 8.69 0.04 -8.30
CA ASN A 472 9.07 0.62 -9.60
C ASN A 472 10.54 0.38 -9.98
N VAL A 473 11.44 0.34 -9.00
CA VAL A 473 12.88 0.12 -9.24
C VAL A 473 13.20 -1.36 -9.35
N PHE A 474 12.74 -2.18 -8.40
CA PHE A 474 13.20 -3.57 -8.29
C PHE A 474 12.44 -4.54 -9.21
N VAL A 475 11.14 -4.35 -9.46
CA VAL A 475 10.36 -5.29 -10.30
C VAL A 475 10.94 -5.42 -11.72
N PRO A 476 11.28 -4.34 -12.44
CA PRO A 476 11.91 -4.45 -13.76
C PRO A 476 13.26 -5.17 -13.71
N ILE A 477 14.09 -4.86 -12.71
CA ILE A 477 15.42 -5.47 -12.55
C ILE A 477 15.30 -6.99 -12.36
N VAL A 478 14.40 -7.45 -11.50
CA VAL A 478 14.25 -8.89 -11.24
C VAL A 478 13.57 -9.63 -12.40
N MET A 479 12.71 -8.96 -13.17
CA MET A 479 12.16 -9.54 -14.40
C MET A 479 13.25 -9.77 -15.46
N GLU A 480 14.22 -8.86 -15.58
CA GLU A 480 15.35 -9.02 -16.51
C GLU A 480 16.36 -10.06 -16.02
N LEU A 481 16.60 -10.12 -14.72
CA LEU A 481 17.35 -11.22 -14.12
C LEU A 481 16.71 -12.57 -14.50
N ALA A 482 15.40 -12.71 -14.33
CA ALA A 482 14.68 -13.93 -14.64
C ALA A 482 14.88 -14.39 -16.09
N LYS A 483 14.82 -13.46 -17.06
CA LYS A 483 15.11 -13.77 -18.47
C LYS A 483 16.53 -14.31 -18.66
N LYS A 484 17.54 -13.69 -18.05
CA LYS A 484 18.96 -14.09 -18.23
C LYS A 484 19.30 -15.44 -17.60
N ILE A 485 18.54 -15.85 -16.59
CA ILE A 485 18.68 -17.18 -15.97
C ILE A 485 17.70 -18.21 -16.55
N ASP A 486 17.02 -17.87 -17.65
CA ASP A 486 16.06 -18.72 -18.37
C ASP A 486 14.88 -19.20 -17.48
N ARG A 487 14.28 -18.27 -16.72
CA ARG A 487 13.15 -18.55 -15.81
C ARG A 487 11.97 -17.61 -16.02
N ASN A 488 10.79 -18.06 -15.60
CA ASN A 488 9.55 -17.30 -15.74
C ASN A 488 9.64 -15.95 -14.97
N PRO A 489 9.55 -14.79 -15.65
CA PRO A 489 9.68 -13.48 -15.03
C PRO A 489 8.62 -13.16 -13.98
N LEU A 490 7.43 -13.75 -14.10
CA LEU A 490 6.32 -13.55 -13.16
C LEU A 490 6.72 -13.98 -11.74
N TRP A 491 7.49 -15.07 -11.63
CA TRP A 491 7.89 -15.63 -10.34
C TRP A 491 8.68 -14.62 -9.50
N TYR A 492 9.63 -13.96 -10.14
CA TYR A 492 10.52 -12.98 -9.52
C TYR A 492 9.83 -11.63 -9.35
N ALA A 493 8.96 -11.25 -10.30
CA ALA A 493 8.14 -10.04 -10.20
C ALA A 493 7.23 -10.07 -8.96
N ILE A 494 6.56 -11.21 -8.70
CA ILE A 494 5.73 -11.39 -7.50
C ILE A 494 6.59 -11.28 -6.24
N ALA A 495 7.76 -11.94 -6.21
CA ALA A 495 8.67 -11.86 -5.08
C ALA A 495 9.03 -10.41 -4.72
N ALA A 496 9.46 -9.61 -5.70
CA ALA A 496 9.82 -8.20 -5.49
C ALA A 496 8.60 -7.31 -5.21
N GLY A 497 7.50 -7.49 -5.95
CA GLY A 497 6.33 -6.61 -5.85
C GLY A 497 5.60 -6.72 -4.51
N PHE A 498 5.45 -7.94 -3.99
CA PHE A 498 4.85 -8.16 -2.67
C PHE A 498 5.79 -7.72 -1.55
N SER A 499 7.08 -8.07 -1.64
CA SER A 499 8.08 -7.71 -0.63
C SER A 499 8.28 -6.20 -0.47
N ALA A 500 8.04 -5.43 -1.54
CA ALA A 500 8.08 -3.96 -1.48
C ALA A 500 7.03 -3.37 -0.52
N SER A 501 5.99 -4.12 -0.14
CA SER A 501 4.93 -3.63 0.75
C SER A 501 5.23 -3.80 2.24
N TYR A 502 6.25 -4.59 2.62
CA TYR A 502 6.49 -4.97 4.02
C TYR A 502 7.43 -3.99 4.74
N CYS A 503 6.85 -2.93 5.28
CA CYS A 503 7.57 -2.02 6.17
C CYS A 503 6.89 -1.94 7.55
N PHE A 504 7.53 -2.58 8.55
CA PHE A 504 7.01 -2.67 9.91
C PHE A 504 7.92 -2.01 10.96
N MET A 505 9.21 -1.78 10.66
CA MET A 505 10.18 -1.41 11.70
C MET A 505 10.26 0.09 11.97
N ILE A 506 10.20 0.93 10.94
CA ILE A 506 10.50 2.36 11.05
C ILE A 506 9.22 3.20 10.89
N PRO A 507 8.97 4.20 11.76
CA PRO A 507 7.83 5.11 11.66
C PRO A 507 7.74 5.80 10.30
N VAL A 508 8.89 6.21 9.79
CA VAL A 508 9.04 6.98 8.55
C VAL A 508 8.85 6.12 7.30
N GLY A 509 8.90 4.79 7.41
CA GLY A 509 8.87 3.91 6.24
C GLY A 509 7.50 3.81 5.57
N THR A 510 6.39 4.00 6.31
CA THR A 510 5.06 4.15 5.70
C THR A 510 4.28 5.29 6.35
N PRO A 511 3.35 5.95 5.62
CA PRO A 511 2.50 6.97 6.21
C PRO A 511 1.63 6.43 7.35
N GLY A 512 1.20 5.15 7.27
CA GLY A 512 0.44 4.51 8.36
C GLY A 512 1.25 4.43 9.65
N ASN A 513 2.52 4.01 9.54
CA ASN A 513 3.43 3.92 10.69
C ASN A 513 3.67 5.29 11.34
N LEU A 514 3.81 6.34 10.53
CA LEU A 514 3.98 7.71 11.02
C LEU A 514 2.71 8.24 11.71
N ILE A 515 1.53 7.92 11.18
CA ILE A 515 0.25 8.34 11.77
C ILE A 515 0.07 7.75 13.16
N VAL A 516 0.36 6.46 13.36
CA VAL A 516 0.23 5.86 14.69
C VAL A 516 1.31 6.35 15.65
N GLN A 517 2.52 6.57 15.16
CA GLN A 517 3.63 7.07 15.97
C GLN A 517 3.37 8.50 16.46
N SER A 518 2.88 9.38 15.58
CA SER A 518 2.52 10.75 15.93
C SER A 518 1.27 10.83 16.79
N ALA A 519 0.25 10.02 16.52
CA ALA A 519 -0.99 10.02 17.30
C ALA A 519 -0.76 9.56 18.74
N ALA A 520 -0.07 8.43 18.95
CA ALA A 520 0.12 7.83 20.27
C ALA A 520 1.46 8.18 20.92
N SER A 521 2.32 8.98 20.29
CA SER A 521 3.68 9.29 20.79
C SER A 521 4.49 8.01 21.08
N ILE A 522 4.50 7.09 20.12
CA ILE A 522 5.20 5.79 20.24
C ILE A 522 6.69 6.01 19.99
N PRO A 523 7.58 5.65 20.93
CA PRO A 523 9.01 5.72 20.68
C PRO A 523 9.43 4.81 19.53
N THR A 524 10.29 5.30 18.64
CA THR A 524 10.83 4.54 17.49
C THR A 524 11.39 3.18 17.92
N LYS A 525 12.06 3.11 19.09
CA LYS A 525 12.57 1.86 19.64
C LYS A 525 11.46 0.83 19.91
N LYS A 526 10.33 1.26 20.50
CA LYS A 526 9.19 0.36 20.76
C LYS A 526 8.59 -0.16 19.44
N MET A 527 8.51 0.70 18.42
CA MET A 527 8.01 0.31 17.10
C MET A 527 8.94 -0.68 16.38
N ILE A 528 10.26 -0.47 16.42
CA ILE A 528 11.24 -1.41 15.85
C ILE A 528 11.10 -2.80 16.48
N ILE A 529 10.97 -2.85 17.82
CA ILE A 529 10.78 -4.12 18.54
C ILE A 529 9.46 -4.78 18.14
N ALA A 530 8.37 -4.01 18.04
CA ALA A 530 7.08 -4.51 17.58
C ALA A 530 7.12 -5.05 16.14
N GLY A 531 7.87 -4.38 15.25
CA GLY A 531 7.97 -4.71 13.83
C GLY A 531 8.96 -5.82 13.49
N ALA A 532 9.93 -6.13 14.37
CA ALA A 532 10.95 -7.14 14.10
C ALA A 532 10.38 -8.55 13.85
N GLY A 533 9.44 -8.98 14.70
CA GLY A 533 8.74 -10.28 14.55
C GLY A 533 7.95 -10.36 13.24
N PRO A 534 7.04 -9.40 12.95
CA PRO A 534 6.33 -9.31 11.68
C PRO A 534 7.25 -9.30 10.46
N THR A 535 8.34 -8.54 10.45
CA THR A 535 9.29 -8.55 9.33
C THR A 535 9.91 -9.93 9.10
N LEU A 536 10.35 -10.61 10.15
CA LEU A 536 10.91 -11.95 10.00
C LEU A 536 9.87 -12.96 9.51
N SER A 537 8.67 -12.94 10.10
CA SER A 537 7.58 -13.82 9.65
C SER A 537 7.20 -13.55 8.21
N THR A 538 7.18 -12.28 7.78
CA THR A 538 6.82 -11.95 6.41
C THR A 538 7.88 -12.37 5.40
N ILE A 539 9.18 -12.27 5.72
CA ILE A 539 10.25 -12.84 4.87
C ILE A 539 10.01 -14.33 4.63
N ILE A 540 9.81 -15.11 5.70
CA ILE A 540 9.69 -16.57 5.63
C ILE A 540 8.42 -16.98 4.88
N ILE A 541 7.28 -16.38 5.22
CA ILE A 541 6.00 -16.74 4.62
C ILE A 541 5.90 -16.25 3.18
N THR A 542 6.45 -15.08 2.83
CA THR A 542 6.53 -14.63 1.43
C THR A 542 7.36 -15.61 0.63
N TRP A 543 8.54 -15.99 1.14
CA TRP A 543 9.42 -16.94 0.47
C TRP A 543 8.72 -18.29 0.26
N ALA A 544 8.07 -18.82 1.29
CA ALA A 544 7.33 -20.08 1.20
C ALA A 544 6.12 -19.98 0.24
N ALA A 545 5.34 -18.90 0.31
CA ALA A 545 4.19 -18.72 -0.57
C ALA A 545 4.61 -18.54 -2.03
N VAL A 546 5.64 -17.75 -2.30
CA VAL A 546 6.16 -17.57 -3.66
C VAL A 546 6.74 -18.88 -4.18
N TYR A 547 7.45 -19.67 -3.36
CA TYR A 547 8.08 -20.90 -3.82
C TYR A 547 7.10 -22.09 -3.96
N PHE A 548 6.18 -22.27 -3.00
CA PHE A 548 5.28 -23.43 -2.97
C PHE A 548 3.86 -23.13 -3.44
N TRP A 549 3.30 -21.96 -3.12
CA TRP A 549 1.91 -21.61 -3.44
C TRP A 549 1.75 -20.98 -4.82
N ALA A 550 2.70 -20.14 -5.25
CA ALA A 550 2.63 -19.50 -6.55
C ALA A 550 2.55 -20.53 -7.70
N PRO A 551 3.35 -21.62 -7.72
CA PRO A 551 3.25 -22.65 -8.77
C PRO A 551 1.91 -23.39 -8.79
N VAL A 552 1.14 -23.38 -7.69
CA VAL A 552 -0.21 -23.97 -7.66
C VAL A 552 -1.21 -23.06 -8.36
N ILE A 553 -1.08 -21.75 -8.20
CA ILE A 553 -1.96 -20.75 -8.86
C ILE A 553 -1.57 -20.55 -10.33
N TRP A 554 -0.27 -20.57 -10.61
CA TRP A 554 0.31 -20.38 -11.93
C TRP A 554 1.20 -21.57 -12.25
N SER A 555 0.61 -22.60 -12.85
CA SER A 555 1.25 -23.89 -13.13
C SER A 555 2.43 -23.82 -14.10
N ASP A 556 2.49 -22.76 -14.91
CA ASP A 556 3.53 -22.48 -15.89
C ASP A 556 4.71 -21.67 -15.34
N LEU A 557 4.78 -21.41 -14.02
CA LEU A 557 5.92 -20.73 -13.40
C LEU A 557 7.23 -21.53 -13.48
N LEU A 558 7.13 -22.87 -13.53
CA LEU A 558 8.30 -23.75 -13.57
C LEU A 558 8.95 -23.82 -14.94
N ILE A 559 8.21 -23.45 -15.99
CA ILE A 559 8.63 -23.50 -17.38
C ILE A 559 8.87 -22.06 -17.84
N LEU A 560 9.84 -21.85 -18.73
CA LEU A 560 10.00 -20.57 -19.40
C LEU A 560 9.01 -20.52 -20.58
N PRO A 561 7.99 -19.65 -20.53
CA PRO A 561 6.96 -19.64 -21.57
C PRO A 561 7.40 -18.83 -22.78
N ASP A 562 6.86 -19.16 -23.97
CA ASP A 562 7.26 -18.54 -25.24
C ASP A 562 7.06 -17.00 -25.26
N TRP A 563 6.04 -16.51 -24.56
CA TRP A 563 5.79 -15.06 -24.43
C TRP A 563 6.88 -14.33 -23.63
N ALA A 564 7.67 -15.02 -22.82
CA ALA A 564 8.80 -14.42 -22.09
C ALA A 564 9.96 -14.09 -23.04
N HIS A 565 10.02 -14.77 -24.19
CA HIS A 565 10.99 -14.55 -25.26
C HIS A 565 10.51 -13.59 -26.34
N ALA A 566 9.26 -13.10 -26.28
CA ALA A 566 8.66 -12.28 -27.31
C ALA A 566 9.33 -10.89 -27.44
N GLN A 567 10.40 -10.94 -28.24
CA GLN A 567 11.01 -10.00 -29.17
C GLN A 567 11.53 -8.65 -28.64
N THR A 568 12.86 -8.65 -28.43
CA THR A 568 13.79 -7.72 -29.10
C THR A 568 13.53 -7.68 -30.61
N THR A 569 12.58 -6.86 -31.05
CA THR A 569 12.55 -6.35 -32.44
C THR A 569 12.60 -4.83 -32.43
#